data_AF-A0A8R1XUC8-F1
#
_entry.id   AF-A0A8R1XUC8-F1
#
_cell.length_a   1.000
_cell.length_b   1.000
_cell.length_c   1.000
_cell.angle_alpha   90.00
_cell.angle_beta   90.00
_cell.angle_gamma   90.00
#
_symmetry.space_group_name_H-M   'P 1'
#
loop_
_entity.id
_entity.type
_entity.pdbx_description
1 polymer ?
#
loop_
_entity_poly.entity_id
_entity_poly.type
_entity_poly.pdbx_seq_one_letter_code
_entity_poly.pdbx_strand_id
1 'polypeptide(L)'
;MSRGQRKRQKLPVDQDCTSSLLFSYSTSDFIYDLRNSHPKNVESRSKFEDTLMSRWENAEKHKLLNYDLNCELYKLLEGDFNFSIQLNVERGERRRKPMHFRALREPFSNLRWNFTKLKENEDHSLSSDPLDRHVVAVNAAPLRRGHSLLLPSIDRCTPQVLSEVAVRLATDTMLLARDNSFHVLFNSLLAFASINHLHLHLLTWPYDSDLINRRCEHLFDNIYVVKRPIWFAYAIVLQLTGPEQYEKFVMNITRCADYLSTHEVAHNIFFSRAQPLRTSGAIQSEDKTNVLPQLVTAYIFPRVAVVGAKPARSFSPASLELSGCLTAYTYQFFETVTEEGALRIIDEEATLPVSRFNQICSELIQVLSGKMVEHSTADKTEPAGFTDVIMAHVLDKLSSSELDELRDSFQTFEMHSPRRFFPADYQQFTFEEEGKPTDLKPETSL
;
A
#
# COMPACT_ATOMS: atom_id res chain seq x y z
N MET A 1 33.55 -52.69 17.95
CA MET A 1 33.60 -51.87 19.19
C MET A 1 34.00 -50.45 18.82
N SER A 2 33.04 -49.52 18.74
CA SER A 2 33.25 -48.07 18.86
C SER A 2 31.88 -47.42 18.85
N ARG A 3 31.39 -47.02 20.03
CA ARG A 3 30.12 -46.33 20.22
C ARG A 3 30.29 -44.88 19.76
N GLY A 4 29.59 -44.49 18.69
CA GLY A 4 29.49 -43.10 18.25
C GLY A 4 28.74 -42.26 19.29
N GLN A 5 29.49 -41.48 20.08
CA GLN A 5 28.93 -40.40 20.88
C GLN A 5 28.43 -39.29 19.93
N ARG A 6 27.10 -39.20 19.80
CA ARG A 6 26.44 -38.00 19.28
C ARG A 6 26.72 -36.85 20.26
N LYS A 7 27.63 -35.94 19.88
CA LYS A 7 27.81 -34.64 20.52
C LYS A 7 26.47 -33.90 20.45
N ARG A 8 25.83 -33.73 21.61
CA ARG A 8 24.74 -32.77 21.81
C ARG A 8 25.33 -31.37 21.63
N GLN A 9 25.10 -30.75 20.47
CA GLN A 9 25.28 -29.32 20.29
C GLN A 9 24.18 -28.63 21.12
N LYS A 10 24.59 -28.05 22.27
CA LYS A 10 23.78 -27.04 22.96
C LYS A 10 23.81 -25.80 22.07
N LEU A 11 22.67 -25.44 21.48
CA LEU A 11 22.46 -24.10 20.95
C LEU A 11 22.40 -23.12 22.14
N PRO A 12 22.86 -21.88 21.97
CA PRO A 12 22.71 -20.85 22.98
C PRO A 12 21.21 -20.55 23.14
N VAL A 13 20.66 -20.87 24.30
CA VAL A 13 19.34 -20.42 24.73
C VAL A 13 19.57 -19.09 25.42
N ASP A 14 19.66 -18.05 24.61
CA ASP A 14 19.54 -16.63 24.99
C ASP A 14 19.02 -15.92 23.73
N GLN A 15 17.78 -16.25 23.34
CA GLN A 15 16.99 -15.38 22.48
C GLN A 15 15.90 -14.81 23.39
N ASP A 16 16.10 -13.56 23.80
CA ASP A 16 15.02 -12.74 24.34
C ASP A 16 13.82 -12.88 23.41
N CYS A 17 12.75 -13.46 23.95
CA CYS A 17 11.46 -13.57 23.30
C CYS A 17 10.99 -12.14 23.00
N THR A 18 11.18 -11.71 21.76
CA THR A 18 10.76 -10.40 21.29
C THR A 18 9.29 -10.53 20.97
N SER A 19 8.42 -10.23 21.95
CA SER A 19 6.99 -10.11 21.71
C SER A 19 6.78 -9.16 20.52
N SER A 20 5.82 -9.45 19.64
CA SER A 20 5.44 -8.51 18.59
C SER A 20 5.11 -7.17 19.27
N LEU A 21 5.90 -6.12 18.99
CA LEU A 21 5.57 -4.81 19.55
C LEU A 21 4.28 -4.35 18.86
N LEU A 22 3.29 -3.99 19.67
CA LEU A 22 2.11 -3.28 19.20
C LEU A 22 2.46 -1.80 19.02
N PHE A 23 2.29 -1.29 17.80
CA PHE A 23 2.32 0.13 17.50
C PHE A 23 0.89 0.68 17.57
N SER A 24 0.63 1.45 18.62
CA SER A 24 -0.65 2.12 18.82
C SER A 24 -0.58 3.57 18.33
N TYR A 25 -1.62 4.00 17.62
CA TYR A 25 -1.77 5.37 17.16
C TYR A 25 -3.23 5.81 17.27
N SER A 26 -3.44 7.12 17.23
CA SER A 26 -4.74 7.75 17.32
C SER A 26 -4.88 8.85 16.27
N THR A 27 -6.09 9.36 16.07
CA THR A 27 -6.32 10.47 15.14
C THR A 27 -5.62 11.77 15.55
N SER A 28 -5.22 11.92 16.82
CA SER A 28 -4.41 13.07 17.26
C SER A 28 -2.95 13.00 16.82
N ASP A 29 -2.47 11.83 16.38
CA ASP A 29 -1.12 11.68 15.84
C ASP A 29 -1.05 12.05 14.35
N PHE A 30 -2.19 12.24 13.68
CA PHE A 30 -2.26 12.49 12.24
C PHE A 30 -1.83 13.91 11.87
N ILE A 31 -0.95 13.98 10.88
CA ILE A 31 -0.44 15.21 10.28
C ILE A 31 -1.14 15.38 8.94
N TYR A 32 -2.19 16.18 8.85
CA TYR A 32 -2.90 16.41 7.58
C TYR A 32 -2.07 17.23 6.60
N ASP A 33 -1.37 18.25 7.10
CA ASP A 33 -0.46 19.09 6.32
C ASP A 33 0.94 19.06 6.96
N LEU A 34 1.95 18.58 6.23
CA LEU A 34 3.33 18.59 6.73
C LEU A 34 3.83 19.99 7.04
N ARG A 35 3.37 21.02 6.33
CA ARG A 35 3.84 22.41 6.53
C ARG A 35 3.34 23.06 7.80
N ASN A 36 2.20 22.61 8.34
CA ASN A 36 1.68 23.08 9.62
C ASN A 36 2.36 22.43 10.84
N SER A 37 3.36 21.57 10.62
CA SER A 37 4.12 20.96 11.70
C SER A 37 4.95 22.01 12.44
N HIS A 38 4.83 22.07 13.78
CA HIS A 38 5.54 23.04 14.62
C HIS A 38 7.06 23.11 14.29
N PRO A 39 7.67 24.32 14.22
CA PRO A 39 9.06 24.52 13.81
C PRO A 39 10.10 23.71 14.60
N LYS A 40 9.80 23.37 15.85
CA LYS A 40 10.70 22.59 16.73
C LYS A 40 10.78 21.10 16.37
N ASN A 41 9.89 20.60 15.49
CA ASN A 41 9.82 19.18 15.11
C ASN A 41 10.12 18.96 13.61
N VAL A 42 10.71 19.93 12.92
CA VAL A 42 10.93 19.85 11.46
C VAL A 42 12.05 18.87 11.10
N GLU A 43 12.97 18.60 12.02
CA GLU A 43 14.14 17.72 11.77
C GLU A 43 14.02 16.31 12.37
N SER A 44 12.99 16.01 13.16
CA SER A 44 12.83 14.70 13.79
C SER A 44 11.84 13.81 13.05
N ARG A 45 12.25 12.57 12.79
CA ARG A 45 11.36 11.49 12.34
C ARG A 45 10.20 11.34 13.33
N SER A 46 9.03 10.95 12.83
CA SER A 46 7.91 10.53 13.66
C SER A 46 8.24 9.23 14.41
N LYS A 47 7.48 8.94 15.48
CA LYS A 47 7.57 7.67 16.21
C LYS A 47 7.35 6.46 15.28
N PHE A 48 6.46 6.61 14.30
CA PHE A 48 6.18 5.57 13.31
C PHE A 48 7.43 5.30 12.45
N GLU A 49 8.04 6.36 11.90
CA GLU A 49 9.24 6.25 11.08
C GLU A 49 10.44 5.73 11.87
N ASP A 50 10.64 6.19 13.11
CA ASP A 50 11.68 5.66 13.99
C ASP A 50 11.51 4.15 14.23
N THR A 51 10.27 3.70 14.44
CA THR A 51 9.96 2.27 14.62
C THR A 51 10.28 1.48 13.34
N LEU A 52 9.80 1.95 12.19
CA LEU A 52 10.02 1.30 10.90
C LEU A 52 11.51 1.22 10.55
N MET A 53 12.25 2.30 10.78
CA MET A 53 13.69 2.36 10.52
C MET A 53 14.49 1.49 11.48
N SER A 54 14.18 1.52 12.78
CA SER A 54 14.86 0.69 13.78
C SER A 54 14.68 -0.80 13.47
N ARG A 55 13.46 -1.22 13.08
CA ARG A 55 13.18 -2.59 12.67
C ARG A 55 13.94 -2.99 11.40
N TRP A 56 14.01 -2.09 10.42
CA TRP A 56 14.75 -2.33 9.19
C TRP A 56 16.26 -2.49 9.46
N GLU A 57 16.87 -1.59 10.23
CA GLU A 57 18.29 -1.66 10.60
C GLU A 57 18.61 -2.93 11.41
N ASN A 58 17.69 -3.33 12.27
CA ASN A 58 17.84 -4.56 13.04
C ASN A 58 17.72 -5.80 12.13
N ALA A 59 16.83 -5.80 11.13
CA ALA A 59 16.76 -6.84 10.11
C ALA A 59 18.05 -6.95 9.27
N GLU A 60 18.61 -5.80 8.85
CA GLU A 60 19.89 -5.73 8.13
C GLU A 60 21.04 -6.28 8.99
N LYS A 61 21.16 -5.80 10.24
CA LYS A 61 22.19 -6.26 11.20
C LYS A 61 22.16 -7.78 11.42
N HIS A 62 20.97 -8.39 11.40
CA HIS A 62 20.79 -9.84 11.57
C HIS A 62 20.76 -10.61 10.24
N LYS A 63 21.09 -9.96 9.11
CA LYS A 63 21.14 -10.56 7.77
C LYS A 63 19.85 -11.27 7.37
N LEU A 64 18.72 -10.61 7.67
CA LEU A 64 17.38 -11.10 7.31
C LEU A 64 16.95 -10.65 5.91
N LEU A 65 17.70 -9.72 5.30
CA LEU A 65 17.47 -9.27 3.92
C LEU A 65 18.10 -10.24 2.92
N ASN A 66 17.50 -10.39 1.73
CA ASN A 66 17.97 -11.28 0.67
C ASN A 66 19.26 -10.78 0.00
N TYR A 67 19.52 -9.48 0.12
CA TYR A 67 20.73 -8.80 -0.32
C TYR A 67 20.96 -7.54 0.48
N ASP A 68 22.21 -7.12 0.55
CA ASP A 68 22.61 -5.85 1.14
C ASP A 68 22.35 -4.73 0.12
N LEU A 69 22.10 -3.49 0.57
CA LEU A 69 21.99 -2.33 -0.33
C LEU A 69 23.38 -1.72 -0.54
N ASN A 70 24.23 -2.40 -1.31
CA ASN A 70 25.67 -2.09 -1.36
C ASN A 70 26.02 -0.85 -2.20
N CYS A 71 25.20 -0.49 -3.19
CA CYS A 71 25.45 0.63 -4.10
C CYS A 71 24.14 1.25 -4.57
N GLU A 72 23.70 2.31 -3.90
CA GLU A 72 22.56 3.09 -4.33
C GLU A 72 23.03 4.23 -5.26
N LEU A 73 23.21 3.92 -6.55
CA LEU A 73 23.43 4.95 -7.57
C LEU A 73 22.08 5.47 -8.07
N TYR A 74 21.98 6.78 -8.23
CA TYR A 74 20.80 7.42 -8.78
C TYR A 74 21.16 8.49 -9.81
N LYS A 75 20.25 8.73 -10.74
CA LYS A 75 20.28 9.92 -11.60
C LYS A 75 18.88 10.35 -11.97
N LEU A 76 18.76 11.60 -12.40
CA LEU A 76 17.59 12.06 -13.14
C LEU A 76 17.81 11.82 -14.63
N LEU A 77 16.77 11.39 -15.32
CA LEU A 77 16.74 11.32 -16.77
C LEU A 77 16.28 12.68 -17.29
N GLU A 78 17.03 13.22 -18.24
CA GLU A 78 16.63 14.44 -18.93
C GLU A 78 15.37 14.19 -19.75
N GLY A 79 14.36 15.04 -19.58
CA GLY A 79 13.10 14.96 -20.29
C GLY A 79 11.96 15.75 -19.63
N ASP A 80 10.76 15.60 -20.16
CA ASP A 80 9.57 16.36 -19.78
C ASP A 80 8.94 15.87 -18.47
N PHE A 81 9.27 14.66 -18.00
CA PHE A 81 8.67 14.04 -16.81
C PHE A 81 9.64 13.88 -15.64
N ASN A 82 10.91 14.26 -15.81
CA ASN A 82 11.96 14.26 -14.78
C ASN A 82 12.09 12.91 -14.06
N PHE A 83 12.13 11.81 -14.82
CA PHE A 83 12.25 10.49 -14.21
C PHE A 83 13.49 10.39 -13.34
N SER A 84 13.33 9.90 -12.12
CA SER A 84 14.47 9.45 -11.33
C SER A 84 14.70 7.97 -11.59
N ILE A 85 15.95 7.54 -11.63
CA ILE A 85 16.29 6.13 -11.75
C ILE A 85 17.32 5.73 -10.71
N GLN A 86 17.07 4.61 -10.02
CA GLN A 86 17.99 3.95 -9.09
C GLN A 86 18.57 2.70 -9.74
N LEU A 87 19.87 2.47 -9.60
CA LEU A 87 20.46 1.17 -9.89
C LEU A 87 20.25 0.20 -8.71
N ASN A 88 19.71 -0.98 -8.99
CA ASN A 88 19.58 -2.07 -8.03
C ASN A 88 19.78 -3.43 -8.71
N VAL A 89 21.05 -3.77 -8.99
CA VAL A 89 21.45 -5.00 -9.68
C VAL A 89 21.10 -6.24 -8.86
N GLU A 90 21.38 -6.21 -7.55
CA GLU A 90 21.15 -7.34 -6.66
C GLU A 90 19.67 -7.70 -6.58
N ARG A 91 18.77 -6.71 -6.63
CA ARG A 91 17.33 -6.97 -6.75
C ARG A 91 16.98 -7.62 -8.08
N GLY A 92 17.60 -7.21 -9.18
CA GLY A 92 17.42 -7.84 -10.49
C GLY A 92 17.76 -9.33 -10.47
N GLU A 93 18.85 -9.68 -9.79
CA GLU A 93 19.41 -11.04 -9.77
C GLU A 93 18.80 -11.95 -8.70
N ARG A 94 18.51 -11.40 -7.51
CA ARG A 94 18.15 -12.16 -6.31
C ARG A 94 16.67 -12.09 -5.94
N ARG A 95 15.88 -11.27 -6.64
CA ARG A 95 14.43 -11.24 -6.42
C ARG A 95 13.82 -12.60 -6.75
N ARG A 96 12.87 -13.04 -5.93
CA ARG A 96 12.07 -14.24 -6.17
C ARG A 96 11.46 -14.21 -7.58
N LYS A 97 11.44 -15.38 -8.23
CA LYS A 97 10.67 -15.57 -9.46
C LYS A 97 9.21 -15.15 -9.24
N PRO A 98 8.65 -14.29 -10.09
CA PRO A 98 7.26 -13.87 -9.97
C PRO A 98 6.29 -15.03 -10.09
N MET A 99 5.31 -15.09 -9.18
CA MET A 99 4.19 -16.02 -9.31
C MET A 99 3.36 -15.70 -10.54
N HIS A 100 2.79 -16.74 -11.15
CA HIS A 100 1.95 -16.61 -12.33
C HIS A 100 0.49 -16.46 -11.91
N PHE A 101 -0.12 -15.36 -12.35
CA PHE A 101 -1.53 -15.04 -12.17
C PHE A 101 -2.21 -14.92 -13.53
N ARG A 102 -3.50 -15.23 -13.56
CA ARG A 102 -4.40 -15.28 -14.72
C ARG A 102 -5.57 -14.31 -14.58
N ALA A 103 -5.95 -13.96 -13.35
CA ALA A 103 -7.06 -13.06 -13.07
C ALA A 103 -6.70 -12.07 -11.96
N LEU A 104 -7.43 -10.94 -11.91
CA LEU A 104 -7.24 -9.94 -10.87
C LEU A 104 -7.68 -10.40 -9.48
N ARG A 105 -8.75 -11.19 -9.42
CA ARG A 105 -9.36 -11.69 -8.19
C ARG A 105 -9.17 -13.20 -8.06
N GLU A 106 -7.91 -13.66 -8.20
CA GLU A 106 -7.61 -15.05 -7.88
C GLU A 106 -7.82 -15.33 -6.39
N PRO A 107 -8.42 -16.47 -6.02
CA PRO A 107 -8.56 -16.85 -4.63
C PRO A 107 -7.19 -17.00 -3.97
N PHE A 108 -7.11 -16.64 -2.70
CA PHE A 108 -5.94 -16.89 -1.89
C PHE A 108 -5.61 -18.39 -1.87
N SER A 109 -4.32 -18.74 -1.82
CA SER A 109 -3.86 -20.12 -1.77
C SER A 109 -2.84 -20.33 -0.65
N ASN A 110 -3.21 -21.12 0.35
CA ASN A 110 -2.33 -21.54 1.44
C ASN A 110 -1.11 -22.36 0.96
N LEU A 111 -1.24 -23.02 -0.20
CA LEU A 111 -0.19 -23.86 -0.77
C LEU A 111 0.97 -23.01 -1.29
N ARG A 112 0.65 -21.87 -1.91
CA ARG A 112 1.63 -20.90 -2.43
C ARG A 112 2.30 -20.12 -1.29
N TRP A 113 3.47 -19.52 -1.55
CA TRP A 113 4.07 -18.64 -0.55
C TRP A 113 3.14 -17.49 -0.18
N ASN A 114 3.03 -17.18 1.11
CA ASN A 114 2.21 -16.09 1.62
C ASN A 114 2.74 -15.61 2.98
N PHE A 115 2.24 -14.46 3.46
CA PHE A 115 2.80 -13.81 4.64
C PHE A 115 2.51 -14.49 5.99
N THR A 116 1.57 -15.44 6.10
CA THR A 116 1.42 -16.23 7.35
C THR A 116 2.61 -17.16 7.59
N LYS A 117 3.46 -17.35 6.57
CA LYS A 117 4.71 -18.12 6.64
C LYS A 117 5.92 -17.27 7.04
N LEU A 118 5.74 -15.95 7.23
CA LEU A 118 6.74 -15.11 7.88
C LEU A 118 6.93 -15.70 9.28
N LYS A 119 8.13 -16.20 9.59
CA LYS A 119 8.38 -16.82 10.89
C LYS A 119 8.18 -15.80 12.00
N GLU A 120 7.14 -16.01 12.80
CA GLU A 120 7.02 -15.37 14.10
C GLU A 120 7.77 -16.22 15.13
N ASN A 121 8.70 -15.56 15.82
CA ASN A 121 9.00 -15.95 17.19
C ASN A 121 7.68 -15.87 17.96
N GLU A 122 7.19 -17.03 18.37
CA GLU A 122 6.20 -17.29 19.41
C GLU A 122 5.04 -16.29 19.52
N ASP A 123 4.01 -16.60 18.75
CA ASP A 123 2.58 -16.32 18.93
C ASP A 123 2.17 -15.88 20.35
N HIS A 124 2.27 -14.58 20.61
CA HIS A 124 1.66 -13.90 21.76
C HIS A 124 1.11 -12.54 21.31
N SER A 125 0.13 -12.54 20.40
CA SER A 125 -0.63 -11.31 20.11
C SER A 125 -1.59 -11.01 21.26
N LEU A 126 -1.38 -9.85 21.89
CA LEU A 126 -2.29 -9.22 22.86
C LEU A 126 -3.32 -8.31 22.14
N SER A 127 -3.72 -8.67 20.91
CA SER A 127 -4.79 -8.00 20.18
C SER A 127 -6.17 -8.38 20.73
N SER A 128 -7.08 -7.41 20.84
CA SER A 128 -8.47 -7.63 21.27
C SER A 128 -9.34 -8.35 20.23
N ASP A 129 -8.84 -8.59 19.01
CA ASP A 129 -9.44 -9.48 18.02
C ASP A 129 -8.31 -10.20 17.22
N PRO A 130 -8.11 -11.51 17.41
CA PRO A 130 -7.09 -12.27 16.68
C PRO A 130 -7.33 -12.34 15.16
N LEU A 131 -8.51 -11.95 14.66
CA LEU A 131 -8.84 -11.93 13.22
C LEU A 131 -8.62 -10.57 12.54
N ASP A 132 -8.17 -9.53 13.24
CA ASP A 132 -7.92 -8.21 12.64
C ASP A 132 -6.50 -7.69 12.86
N ARG A 133 -5.53 -8.60 13.03
CA ARG A 133 -4.12 -8.25 13.19
C ARG A 133 -3.55 -7.63 11.92
N HIS A 134 -3.15 -6.37 12.00
CA HIS A 134 -2.43 -5.69 10.93
C HIS A 134 -0.94 -5.70 11.25
N VAL A 135 -0.10 -6.06 10.29
CA VAL A 135 1.35 -6.20 10.51
C VAL A 135 2.11 -5.26 9.58
N VAL A 136 3.14 -4.61 10.10
CA VAL A 136 4.19 -4.01 9.28
C VAL A 136 5.42 -4.90 9.35
N ALA A 137 5.87 -5.39 8.20
CA ALA A 137 7.00 -6.30 8.07
C ALA A 137 8.11 -5.65 7.25
N VAL A 138 9.37 -5.84 7.61
CA VAL A 138 10.49 -5.45 6.74
C VAL A 138 10.41 -6.20 5.42
N ASN A 139 10.68 -5.56 4.29
CA ASN A 139 10.75 -6.26 3.00
C ASN A 139 12.17 -6.85 2.82
N ALA A 140 12.29 -8.17 2.66
CA ALA A 140 13.57 -8.86 2.45
C ALA A 140 14.14 -8.64 1.05
N ALA A 141 13.34 -8.18 0.09
CA ALA A 141 13.84 -7.67 -1.18
C ALA A 141 13.65 -6.14 -1.25
N PRO A 142 14.35 -5.37 -0.39
CA PRO A 142 14.14 -3.93 -0.28
C PRO A 142 14.61 -3.22 -1.55
N LEU A 143 13.89 -2.17 -1.91
CA LEU A 143 14.33 -1.24 -2.96
C LEU A 143 15.35 -0.25 -2.40
N ARG A 144 15.14 0.13 -1.14
CA ARG A 144 15.82 1.21 -0.44
C ARG A 144 15.81 0.92 1.05
N ARG A 145 16.73 1.55 1.77
CA ARG A 145 16.77 1.51 3.23
C ARG A 145 15.42 1.95 3.80
N GLY A 146 14.88 1.15 4.72
CA GLY A 146 13.55 1.34 5.32
C GLY A 146 12.40 0.66 4.57
N HIS A 147 12.58 0.13 3.36
CA HIS A 147 11.49 -0.49 2.61
C HIS A 147 10.83 -1.64 3.42
N SER A 148 9.57 -1.43 3.77
CA SER A 148 8.73 -2.33 4.55
C SER A 148 7.41 -2.64 3.81
N LEU A 149 6.62 -3.54 4.36
CA LEU A 149 5.34 -4.01 3.85
C LEU A 149 4.28 -3.75 4.91
N LEU A 150 3.13 -3.21 4.49
CA LEU A 150 1.92 -3.15 5.30
C LEU A 150 1.03 -4.33 4.92
N LEU A 151 0.65 -5.13 5.92
CA LEU A 151 -0.08 -6.39 5.79
C LEU A 151 -1.42 -6.29 6.55
N PRO A 152 -2.50 -5.85 5.88
CA PRO A 152 -3.81 -5.71 6.50
C PRO A 152 -4.44 -7.07 6.82
N SER A 153 -4.76 -7.29 8.10
CA SER A 153 -5.57 -8.42 8.58
C SER A 153 -4.95 -9.75 8.13
N ILE A 154 -3.67 -9.94 8.45
CA ILE A 154 -2.81 -11.01 7.91
C ILE A 154 -3.43 -12.40 8.07
N ASP A 155 -4.11 -12.63 9.19
CA ASP A 155 -4.71 -13.92 9.54
C ASP A 155 -5.99 -14.21 8.73
N ARG A 156 -6.63 -13.18 8.14
CA ARG A 156 -7.77 -13.35 7.22
C ARG A 156 -7.37 -13.91 5.86
N CYS A 157 -6.07 -13.99 5.57
CA CYS A 157 -5.56 -14.58 4.32
C CYS A 157 -6.25 -13.99 3.07
N THR A 158 -6.44 -12.67 3.06
CA THR A 158 -7.17 -12.01 1.97
C THR A 158 -6.32 -12.02 0.69
N PRO A 159 -6.92 -12.29 -0.49
CA PRO A 159 -6.20 -12.20 -1.76
C PRO A 159 -5.71 -10.76 -2.01
N GLN A 160 -4.81 -10.57 -2.97
CA GLN A 160 -4.25 -9.26 -3.35
C GLN A 160 -5.27 -8.38 -4.08
N VAL A 161 -6.34 -8.04 -3.37
CA VAL A 161 -7.45 -7.18 -3.77
C VAL A 161 -7.59 -6.11 -2.69
N LEU A 162 -7.53 -4.85 -3.08
CA LEU A 162 -7.49 -3.75 -2.12
C LEU A 162 -8.82 -3.63 -1.36
N SER A 163 -8.77 -3.76 -0.04
CA SER A 163 -9.93 -3.62 0.85
C SER A 163 -10.03 -2.20 1.42
N GLU A 164 -11.20 -1.83 1.95
CA GLU A 164 -11.37 -0.57 2.69
C GLU A 164 -10.37 -0.43 3.84
N VAL A 165 -10.15 -1.52 4.57
CA VAL A 165 -9.16 -1.63 5.63
C VAL A 165 -7.77 -1.25 5.15
N ALA A 166 -7.34 -1.80 4.02
CA ALA A 166 -6.05 -1.52 3.44
C ALA A 166 -5.92 -0.04 3.06
N VAL A 167 -6.97 0.56 2.49
CA VAL A 167 -7.00 1.99 2.14
C VAL A 167 -6.90 2.86 3.40
N ARG A 168 -7.63 2.52 4.47
CA ARG A 168 -7.54 3.23 5.75
C ARG A 168 -6.14 3.17 6.32
N LEU A 169 -5.56 1.97 6.42
CA LEU A 169 -4.20 1.80 6.94
C LEU A 169 -3.18 2.54 6.07
N ALA A 170 -3.29 2.49 4.74
CA ALA A 170 -2.43 3.27 3.84
C ALA A 170 -2.52 4.77 4.14
N THR A 171 -3.74 5.29 4.30
CA THR A 171 -4.01 6.69 4.60
C THR A 171 -3.47 7.08 5.97
N ASP A 172 -3.72 6.27 7.00
CA ASP A 172 -3.20 6.47 8.36
C ASP A 172 -1.67 6.53 8.34
N THR A 173 -1.03 5.58 7.66
CA THR A 173 0.43 5.50 7.59
C THR A 173 1.02 6.75 6.94
N MET A 174 0.39 7.25 5.87
CA MET A 174 0.76 8.52 5.24
C MET A 174 0.57 9.75 6.14
N LEU A 175 -0.43 9.72 7.04
CA LEU A 175 -0.68 10.80 8.01
C LEU A 175 0.25 10.71 9.22
N LEU A 176 0.81 9.54 9.53
CA LEU A 176 1.74 9.33 10.63
C LEU A 176 3.19 9.69 10.24
N ALA A 177 3.55 9.52 8.97
CA ALA A 177 4.88 9.85 8.45
C ALA A 177 5.10 11.37 8.32
N ARG A 178 6.29 11.85 8.69
CA ARG A 178 6.72 13.25 8.53
C ARG A 178 7.54 13.47 7.27
N ASP A 179 8.24 12.45 6.80
CA ASP A 179 9.06 12.47 5.60
C ASP A 179 8.16 12.63 4.36
N ASN A 180 8.35 13.71 3.61
CA ASN A 180 7.59 13.99 2.39
C ASN A 180 7.92 13.01 1.26
N SER A 181 9.08 12.34 1.34
CA SER A 181 9.50 11.31 0.39
C SER A 181 8.94 9.92 0.71
N PHE A 182 8.16 9.79 1.79
CA PHE A 182 7.50 8.54 2.17
C PHE A 182 6.28 8.27 1.29
N HIS A 183 6.18 7.03 0.82
CA HIS A 183 5.13 6.59 -0.09
C HIS A 183 4.53 5.25 0.34
N VAL A 184 3.22 5.09 0.10
CA VAL A 184 2.55 3.79 0.16
C VAL A 184 2.20 3.35 -1.25
N LEU A 185 2.60 2.12 -1.62
CA LEU A 185 2.41 1.57 -2.96
C LEU A 185 1.53 0.32 -2.91
N PHE A 186 0.57 0.24 -3.81
CA PHE A 186 -0.19 -0.98 -4.06
C PHE A 186 -0.07 -1.41 -5.52
N ASN A 187 0.08 -2.72 -5.70
CA ASN A 187 0.09 -3.37 -7.01
C ASN A 187 -1.01 -4.44 -6.98
N SER A 188 -1.98 -4.39 -7.90
CA SER A 188 -2.93 -5.49 -8.05
C SER A 188 -2.24 -6.72 -8.68
N LEU A 189 -2.88 -7.89 -8.61
CA LEU A 189 -2.52 -8.99 -9.51
C LEU A 189 -2.55 -8.49 -10.96
N LEU A 190 -1.73 -9.06 -11.85
CA LEU A 190 -1.55 -8.58 -13.24
C LEU A 190 -1.04 -7.12 -13.39
N ALA A 191 -0.82 -6.40 -12.29
CA ALA A 191 -0.18 -5.08 -12.23
C ALA A 191 1.13 -5.14 -11.43
N PHE A 192 1.91 -6.20 -11.67
CA PHE A 192 3.21 -6.46 -11.06
C PHE A 192 3.23 -6.85 -9.57
N ALA A 193 2.10 -7.12 -8.91
CA ALA A 193 2.12 -7.87 -7.66
C ALA A 193 2.90 -9.18 -7.80
N SER A 194 3.63 -9.59 -6.75
CA SER A 194 4.40 -10.83 -6.74
C SER A 194 3.78 -11.94 -5.91
N ILE A 195 2.88 -11.61 -4.99
CA ILE A 195 2.31 -12.52 -4.00
C ILE A 195 0.79 -12.29 -3.97
N ASN A 196 0.01 -13.38 -3.90
CA ASN A 196 -1.44 -13.31 -3.72
C ASN A 196 -1.82 -13.40 -2.24
N HIS A 197 -1.46 -12.37 -1.48
CA HIS A 197 -1.88 -12.11 -0.11
C HIS A 197 -1.82 -10.60 0.05
N LEU A 198 -2.92 -9.94 0.42
CA LEU A 198 -3.02 -8.49 0.53
C LEU A 198 -1.83 -7.83 1.24
N HIS A 199 -1.08 -7.03 0.48
CA HIS A 199 0.04 -6.23 0.97
C HIS A 199 0.18 -4.92 0.21
N LEU A 200 0.75 -3.94 0.89
CA LEU A 200 1.20 -2.67 0.34
C LEU A 200 2.68 -2.47 0.68
N HIS A 201 3.38 -1.68 -0.10
CA HIS A 201 4.78 -1.33 0.17
C HIS A 201 4.85 0.03 0.86
N LEU A 202 5.72 0.15 1.84
CA LEU A 202 6.08 1.37 2.55
C LEU A 202 7.55 1.67 2.23
N LEU A 203 7.86 2.80 1.60
CA LEU A 203 9.26 3.16 1.31
C LEU A 203 9.43 4.65 1.12
N THR A 204 10.68 5.11 1.25
CA THR A 204 11.09 6.47 0.85
C THR A 204 11.86 6.44 -0.47
N TRP A 205 11.71 7.49 -1.28
CA TRP A 205 12.45 7.64 -2.53
C TRP A 205 13.28 8.94 -2.53
N PRO A 206 14.53 8.95 -3.01
CA PRO A 206 15.40 10.12 -2.83
C PRO A 206 15.03 11.35 -3.67
N TYR A 207 14.19 11.20 -4.69
CA TYR A 207 13.71 12.30 -5.52
C TYR A 207 12.19 12.35 -5.43
N ASP A 208 11.65 13.54 -5.24
CA ASP A 208 10.20 13.72 -5.35
C ASP A 208 9.75 13.36 -6.76
N SER A 209 8.73 12.51 -6.84
CA SER A 209 8.08 12.19 -8.11
C SER A 209 7.47 13.48 -8.67
N ASP A 210 7.89 13.92 -9.85
CA ASP A 210 7.42 15.19 -10.42
C ASP A 210 5.91 15.19 -10.73
N LEU A 211 5.24 14.02 -10.67
CA LEU A 211 3.79 13.88 -10.66
C LEU A 211 3.12 14.77 -9.62
N ILE A 212 3.71 14.94 -8.43
CA ILE A 212 3.12 15.74 -7.34
C ILE A 212 3.06 17.23 -7.68
N ASN A 213 3.85 17.68 -8.66
CA ASN A 213 3.90 19.06 -9.13
C ASN A 213 2.99 19.31 -10.35
N ARG A 214 2.36 18.26 -10.89
CA ARG A 214 1.53 18.35 -12.09
C ARG A 214 0.14 18.86 -11.78
N ARG A 215 -0.40 19.65 -12.71
CA ARG A 215 -1.83 19.99 -12.70
C ARG A 215 -2.66 18.73 -12.98
N CYS A 216 -3.93 18.77 -12.65
CA CYS A 216 -4.90 17.72 -12.97
C CYS A 216 -6.05 18.30 -13.80
N GLU A 217 -6.84 17.42 -14.41
CA GLU A 217 -8.13 17.78 -14.97
C GLU A 217 -9.22 17.36 -13.99
N HIS A 218 -10.22 18.22 -13.77
CA HIS A 218 -11.37 17.86 -12.95
C HIS A 218 -12.21 16.79 -13.66
N LEU A 219 -12.62 15.75 -12.92
CA LEU A 219 -13.50 14.70 -13.44
C LEU A 219 -14.91 14.83 -12.85
N PHE A 220 -15.04 14.70 -11.53
CA PHE A 220 -16.32 14.74 -10.82
C PHE A 220 -16.09 14.93 -9.33
N ASP A 221 -16.88 15.78 -8.66
CA ASP A 221 -16.76 16.02 -7.21
C ASP A 221 -15.29 16.33 -6.82
N ASN A 222 -14.70 15.61 -5.87
CA ASN A 222 -13.28 15.76 -5.46
C ASN A 222 -12.34 14.79 -6.19
N ILE A 223 -12.71 14.36 -7.39
CA ILE A 223 -11.96 13.39 -8.20
C ILE A 223 -11.44 14.09 -9.45
N TYR A 224 -10.17 13.83 -9.71
CA TYR A 224 -9.43 14.42 -10.81
C TYR A 224 -8.79 13.31 -11.64
N VAL A 225 -8.28 13.68 -12.81
CA VAL A 225 -7.47 12.79 -13.64
C VAL A 225 -6.21 13.48 -14.12
N VAL A 226 -5.16 12.71 -14.31
CA VAL A 226 -3.97 13.13 -15.06
C VAL A 226 -3.82 12.22 -16.27
N LYS A 227 -3.43 12.83 -17.38
CA LYS A 227 -3.27 12.17 -18.68
C LYS A 227 -2.26 12.94 -19.54
N ARG A 228 -1.79 12.35 -20.63
CA ARG A 228 -0.90 13.07 -21.57
C ARG A 228 -1.56 14.35 -22.09
N PRO A 229 -0.81 15.46 -22.23
CA PRO A 229 0.64 15.60 -22.03
C PRO A 229 1.06 15.93 -20.58
N ILE A 230 0.14 15.95 -19.61
CA ILE A 230 0.44 16.37 -18.24
C ILE A 230 1.29 15.32 -17.51
N TRP A 231 0.92 14.06 -17.65
CA TRP A 231 1.66 12.89 -17.17
C TRP A 231 1.66 11.79 -18.22
N PHE A 232 2.67 10.94 -18.22
CA PHE A 232 2.82 9.86 -19.21
C PHE A 232 1.79 8.73 -19.03
N ALA A 233 1.44 8.42 -17.78
CA ALA A 233 0.44 7.42 -17.43
C ALA A 233 -0.90 8.08 -17.08
N TYR A 234 -2.00 7.39 -17.38
CA TYR A 234 -3.30 7.81 -16.88
C TYR A 234 -3.42 7.53 -15.40
N ALA A 235 -3.88 8.52 -14.62
CA ALA A 235 -4.22 8.30 -13.22
C ALA A 235 -5.52 8.99 -12.85
N ILE A 236 -6.29 8.35 -11.97
CA ILE A 236 -7.38 8.95 -11.22
C ILE A 236 -6.78 9.46 -9.91
N VAL A 237 -7.03 10.71 -9.57
CA VAL A 237 -6.37 11.41 -8.47
C VAL A 237 -7.39 11.85 -7.44
N LEU A 238 -7.14 11.51 -6.19
CA LEU A 238 -7.92 11.94 -5.02
C LEU A 238 -6.96 12.54 -3.99
N GLN A 239 -7.36 13.62 -3.34
CA GLN A 239 -6.56 14.29 -2.32
C GLN A 239 -7.35 14.47 -1.02
N LEU A 240 -6.73 14.14 0.11
CA LEU A 240 -7.26 14.33 1.45
C LEU A 240 -6.88 15.73 1.93
N THR A 241 -7.85 16.65 1.92
CA THR A 241 -7.62 18.07 2.26
C THR A 241 -7.81 18.40 3.74
N GLY A 242 -8.42 17.50 4.51
CA GLY A 242 -8.76 17.72 5.91
C GLY A 242 -9.43 16.53 6.58
N PRO A 243 -9.53 16.52 7.92
CA PRO A 243 -10.09 15.42 8.70
C PRO A 243 -11.55 15.12 8.38
N GLU A 244 -12.33 16.12 8.00
CA GLU A 244 -13.74 16.01 7.61
C GLU A 244 -13.93 15.23 6.29
N GLN A 245 -12.91 15.17 5.44
CA GLN A 245 -12.95 14.43 4.17
C GLN A 245 -12.40 13.01 4.30
N TYR A 246 -11.86 12.61 5.46
CA TYR A 246 -11.17 11.32 5.63
C TYR A 246 -12.02 10.13 5.18
N GLU A 247 -13.26 10.03 5.66
CA GLU A 247 -14.15 8.91 5.35
C GLU A 247 -14.51 8.87 3.85
N LYS A 248 -14.80 10.03 3.26
CA LYS A 248 -15.12 10.15 1.83
C LYS A 248 -13.92 9.81 0.95
N PHE A 249 -12.72 10.25 1.34
CA PHE A 249 -11.46 9.95 0.65
C PHE A 249 -11.19 8.45 0.60
N VAL A 250 -11.25 7.79 1.77
CA VAL A 250 -11.10 6.33 1.89
C VAL A 250 -12.15 5.61 1.02
N MET A 251 -13.42 5.95 1.20
CA MET A 251 -14.52 5.29 0.50
C MET A 251 -14.41 5.44 -1.02
N ASN A 252 -14.03 6.62 -1.51
CA ASN A 252 -13.88 6.84 -2.95
C ASN A 252 -12.71 6.03 -3.53
N ILE A 253 -11.57 5.95 -2.84
CA ILE A 253 -10.45 5.10 -3.28
C ILE A 253 -10.86 3.63 -3.29
N THR A 254 -11.53 3.16 -2.23
CA THR A 254 -12.02 1.77 -2.14
C THR A 254 -12.96 1.44 -3.29
N ARG A 255 -13.94 2.31 -3.58
CA ARG A 255 -14.89 2.12 -4.70
C ARG A 255 -14.19 2.16 -6.05
N CYS A 256 -13.22 3.06 -6.25
CA CYS A 256 -12.41 3.09 -7.47
C CYS A 256 -11.65 1.76 -7.66
N ALA A 257 -10.95 1.29 -6.62
CA ALA A 257 -10.18 0.04 -6.69
C ALA A 257 -11.09 -1.18 -6.89
N ASP A 258 -12.24 -1.25 -6.22
CA ASP A 258 -13.18 -2.35 -6.39
C ASP A 258 -13.83 -2.36 -7.77
N TYR A 259 -14.23 -1.19 -8.32
CA TYR A 259 -14.68 -1.08 -9.71
C TYR A 259 -13.62 -1.61 -10.69
N LEU A 260 -12.37 -1.15 -10.57
CA LEU A 260 -11.28 -1.59 -11.46
C LEU A 260 -11.06 -3.11 -11.35
N SER A 261 -11.04 -3.63 -10.13
CA SER A 261 -10.85 -5.06 -9.88
C SER A 261 -12.00 -5.93 -10.41
N THR A 262 -13.25 -5.51 -10.21
CA THR A 262 -14.45 -6.23 -10.68
C THR A 262 -14.59 -6.21 -12.21
N HIS A 263 -14.11 -5.16 -12.87
CA HIS A 263 -14.15 -5.01 -14.33
C HIS A 263 -12.86 -5.49 -15.02
N GLU A 264 -12.07 -6.32 -14.34
CA GLU A 264 -10.81 -6.90 -14.84
C GLU A 264 -9.79 -5.86 -15.34
N VAL A 265 -9.78 -4.66 -14.76
CA VAL A 265 -8.80 -3.61 -15.04
C VAL A 265 -7.67 -3.65 -14.02
N ALA A 266 -6.50 -4.10 -14.47
CA ALA A 266 -5.29 -4.10 -13.66
C ALA A 266 -4.93 -2.67 -13.22
N HIS A 267 -4.43 -2.52 -12.00
CA HIS A 267 -4.19 -1.19 -11.44
C HIS A 267 -3.08 -1.15 -10.39
N ASN A 268 -2.44 0.01 -10.31
CA ASN A 268 -1.50 0.38 -9.26
C ASN A 268 -2.04 1.58 -8.47
N ILE A 269 -1.62 1.74 -7.22
CA ILE A 269 -1.96 2.94 -6.43
C ILE A 269 -0.71 3.46 -5.73
N PHE A 270 -0.42 4.73 -5.96
CA PHE A 270 0.66 5.48 -5.34
C PHE A 270 0.07 6.52 -4.39
N PHE A 271 0.35 6.39 -3.10
CA PHE A 271 0.07 7.43 -2.11
C PHE A 271 1.33 8.26 -1.88
N SER A 272 1.19 9.58 -1.96
CA SER A 272 2.28 10.53 -1.68
C SER A 272 1.76 11.74 -0.92
N ARG A 273 2.68 12.49 -0.34
CA ARG A 273 2.44 13.89 0.04
C ARG A 273 2.59 14.75 -1.22
N ALA A 274 1.63 15.62 -1.47
CA ALA A 274 1.62 16.49 -2.65
C ALA A 274 1.03 17.86 -2.31
N GLN A 275 1.39 18.86 -3.10
CA GLN A 275 0.77 20.18 -3.04
C GLN A 275 -0.72 20.14 -3.40
N PRO A 276 -1.51 21.17 -3.07
CA PRO A 276 -2.92 21.24 -3.46
C PRO A 276 -3.09 21.05 -4.97
N LEU A 277 -4.07 20.22 -5.36
CA LEU A 277 -4.34 19.95 -6.77
C LEU A 277 -4.71 21.23 -7.52
N ARG A 278 -4.10 21.44 -8.68
CA ARG A 278 -4.37 22.57 -9.57
C ARG A 278 -5.10 22.10 -10.81
N THR A 279 -6.12 22.83 -11.26
CA THR A 279 -6.83 22.55 -12.52
C THR A 279 -6.53 23.57 -13.62
N SER A 280 -5.77 24.61 -13.31
CA SER A 280 -5.39 25.68 -14.22
C SER A 280 -3.91 26.07 -14.06
N GLY A 281 -3.43 26.91 -14.97
CA GLY A 281 -2.04 27.36 -15.00
C GLY A 281 -1.10 26.35 -15.67
N ALA A 282 0.19 26.45 -15.33
CA ALA A 282 1.25 25.64 -15.93
C ALA A 282 1.03 24.14 -15.70
N ILE A 283 1.46 23.32 -16.67
CA ILE A 283 1.40 21.86 -16.57
C ILE A 283 2.15 21.37 -15.33
N GLN A 284 3.36 21.88 -15.12
CA GLN A 284 4.22 21.60 -13.98
C GLN A 284 4.44 22.92 -13.22
N SER A 285 4.36 22.86 -11.89
CA SER A 285 4.67 23.98 -11.01
C SER A 285 5.05 23.42 -9.66
N GLU A 286 6.30 23.59 -9.27
CA GLU A 286 6.85 23.17 -7.99
C GLU A 286 6.81 24.33 -6.99
N ASP A 287 6.41 24.06 -5.74
CA ASP A 287 6.53 25.01 -4.64
C ASP A 287 7.96 25.11 -4.11
N LYS A 288 8.76 25.94 -4.77
CA LYS A 288 10.13 26.25 -4.35
C LYS A 288 10.20 27.04 -3.03
N THR A 289 9.08 27.63 -2.59
CA THR A 289 9.01 28.42 -1.36
C THR A 289 8.73 27.60 -0.12
N ASN A 290 8.31 26.33 -0.28
CA ASN A 290 7.94 25.43 0.82
C ASN A 290 6.80 25.99 1.71
N VAL A 291 5.89 26.77 1.12
CA VAL A 291 4.77 27.42 1.81
C VAL A 291 3.45 26.67 1.58
N LEU A 292 3.29 26.03 0.43
CA LEU A 292 2.07 25.30 0.09
C LEU A 292 1.93 24.03 0.93
N PRO A 293 0.71 23.70 1.38
CA PRO A 293 0.43 22.48 2.11
C PRO A 293 0.98 21.23 1.43
N GLN A 294 1.30 20.21 2.21
CA GLN A 294 1.69 18.90 1.70
C GLN A 294 0.69 17.86 2.20
N LEU A 295 -0.23 17.46 1.33
CA LEU A 295 -1.45 16.71 1.61
C LEU A 295 -1.36 15.28 1.12
N VAL A 296 -2.03 14.33 1.80
CA VAL A 296 -2.09 12.94 1.33
C VAL A 296 -2.87 12.87 0.02
N THR A 297 -2.25 12.34 -1.03
CA THR A 297 -2.83 12.23 -2.36
C THR A 297 -2.64 10.82 -2.89
N ALA A 298 -3.73 10.21 -3.37
CA ALA A 298 -3.73 8.90 -3.99
C ALA A 298 -3.83 9.03 -5.51
N TYR A 299 -2.89 8.41 -6.22
CA TYR A 299 -2.87 8.30 -7.67
C TYR A 299 -3.13 6.85 -8.04
N ILE A 300 -4.29 6.58 -8.62
CA ILE A 300 -4.72 5.25 -9.06
C ILE A 300 -4.43 5.15 -10.55
N PHE A 301 -3.60 4.21 -10.98
CA PHE A 301 -3.21 4.01 -12.38
C PHE A 301 -3.89 2.77 -12.98
N PRO A 302 -5.05 2.92 -13.64
CA PRO A 302 -5.59 1.87 -14.50
C PRO A 302 -4.60 1.58 -15.63
N ARG A 303 -4.29 0.30 -15.86
CA ARG A 303 -3.28 -0.14 -16.83
C ARG A 303 -3.71 -1.39 -17.58
N VAL A 304 -3.06 -1.65 -18.70
CA VAL A 304 -3.17 -2.96 -19.36
C VAL A 304 -2.67 -4.07 -18.44
N ALA A 305 -3.32 -5.23 -18.46
CA ALA A 305 -2.95 -6.38 -17.64
C ALA A 305 -1.70 -7.05 -18.21
N VAL A 306 -0.74 -7.39 -17.33
CA VAL A 306 0.42 -8.23 -17.69
C VAL A 306 0.10 -9.66 -17.28
N VAL A 307 -0.28 -10.48 -18.25
CA VAL A 307 -0.64 -11.89 -18.04
C VAL A 307 0.56 -12.79 -18.31
N GLY A 308 0.80 -13.75 -17.42
CA GLY A 308 1.88 -14.73 -17.57
C GLY A 308 3.21 -14.29 -16.95
N ALA A 309 4.31 -14.87 -17.45
CA ALA A 309 5.65 -14.60 -16.95
C ALA A 309 6.03 -13.13 -17.21
N LYS A 310 6.48 -12.42 -16.16
CA LYS A 310 7.01 -11.06 -16.30
C LYS A 310 8.23 -11.13 -17.22
N PRO A 311 8.28 -10.36 -18.33
CA PRO A 311 9.42 -10.40 -19.22
C PRO A 311 10.67 -9.97 -18.44
N ALA A 312 11.81 -10.64 -18.71
CA ALA A 312 13.09 -10.29 -18.13
C ALA A 312 13.55 -8.94 -18.70
N ARG A 313 12.99 -7.86 -18.16
CA ARG A 313 13.26 -6.48 -18.58
C ARG A 313 14.11 -5.75 -17.56
N SER A 314 14.64 -4.63 -18.03
CA SER A 314 15.52 -3.76 -17.26
C SER A 314 14.83 -3.07 -16.07
N PHE A 315 13.49 -2.99 -16.08
CA PHE A 315 12.64 -2.61 -14.96
C PHE A 315 11.20 -3.13 -15.18
N SER A 316 10.33 -3.01 -14.18
CA SER A 316 8.89 -3.34 -14.29
C SER A 316 8.03 -2.09 -14.01
N PRO A 317 7.15 -1.65 -14.93
CA PRO A 317 6.23 -0.53 -14.71
C PRO A 317 5.14 -0.78 -13.64
N ALA A 318 5.55 -0.88 -12.38
CA ALA A 318 4.67 -1.02 -11.22
C ALA A 318 4.32 0.37 -10.64
N SER A 319 3.73 0.41 -9.44
CA SER A 319 3.23 1.67 -8.85
C SER A 319 4.28 2.78 -8.71
N LEU A 320 5.52 2.44 -8.34
CA LEU A 320 6.59 3.41 -8.16
C LEU A 320 7.09 3.92 -9.51
N GLU A 321 7.22 3.02 -10.48
CA GLU A 321 7.67 3.37 -11.82
C GLU A 321 6.63 4.22 -12.57
N LEU A 322 5.34 3.98 -12.34
CA LEU A 322 4.25 4.80 -12.90
C LEU A 322 4.14 6.20 -12.26
N SER A 323 4.77 6.41 -11.10
CA SER A 323 5.00 7.74 -10.53
C SER A 323 6.31 8.39 -11.01
N GLY A 324 7.04 7.79 -11.96
CA GLY A 324 8.28 8.36 -12.51
C GLY A 324 9.52 8.06 -11.68
N CYS A 325 9.43 7.13 -10.73
CA CYS A 325 10.53 6.66 -9.90
C CYS A 325 10.96 5.26 -10.34
N LEU A 326 12.01 5.19 -11.16
CA LEU A 326 12.43 3.98 -11.87
C LEU A 326 13.50 3.19 -11.11
N THR A 327 13.49 1.86 -11.29
CA THR A 327 14.56 0.97 -10.79
C THR A 327 15.22 0.23 -11.95
N ALA A 328 16.50 0.49 -12.23
CA ALA A 328 17.31 -0.26 -13.19
C ALA A 328 17.90 -1.53 -12.55
N TYR A 329 17.70 -2.68 -13.20
CA TYR A 329 18.25 -3.96 -12.75
C TYR A 329 19.63 -4.29 -13.32
N THR A 330 20.16 -3.48 -14.24
CA THR A 330 21.50 -3.67 -14.83
C THR A 330 22.22 -2.35 -14.99
N TYR A 331 23.55 -2.37 -14.84
CA TYR A 331 24.39 -1.20 -15.10
C TYR A 331 24.22 -0.70 -16.54
N GLN A 332 24.21 -1.59 -17.53
CA GLN A 332 24.08 -1.19 -18.94
C GLN A 332 22.80 -0.39 -19.18
N PHE A 333 21.67 -0.84 -18.65
CA PHE A 333 20.42 -0.11 -18.78
C PHE A 333 20.46 1.21 -18.01
N PHE A 334 20.93 1.19 -16.76
CA PHE A 334 21.07 2.41 -15.96
C PHE A 334 21.89 3.48 -16.68
N GLU A 335 23.05 3.11 -17.25
CA GLU A 335 23.92 4.05 -17.96
C GLU A 335 23.26 4.62 -19.22
N THR A 336 22.60 3.78 -20.01
CA THR A 336 22.18 4.13 -21.39
C THR A 336 20.73 4.57 -21.55
N VAL A 337 19.87 4.32 -20.55
CA VAL A 337 18.43 4.66 -20.65
C VAL A 337 18.23 6.16 -20.75
N THR A 338 17.36 6.57 -21.67
CA THR A 338 16.80 7.93 -21.78
C THR A 338 15.34 7.93 -21.31
N GLU A 339 14.77 9.11 -21.04
CA GLU A 339 13.35 9.20 -20.67
C GLU A 339 12.45 8.60 -21.76
N GLU A 340 12.72 8.87 -23.04
CA GLU A 340 11.96 8.28 -24.16
C GLU A 340 12.12 6.75 -24.21
N GLY A 341 13.30 6.23 -23.89
CA GLY A 341 13.53 4.79 -23.78
C GLY A 341 12.69 4.14 -22.69
N ALA A 342 12.62 4.77 -21.52
CA ALA A 342 11.77 4.32 -20.43
C ALA A 342 10.27 4.44 -20.77
N LEU A 343 9.86 5.54 -21.39
CA LEU A 343 8.48 5.77 -21.83
C LEU A 343 8.00 4.70 -22.81
N ARG A 344 8.84 4.27 -23.76
CA ARG A 344 8.49 3.16 -24.69
C ARG A 344 8.17 1.87 -23.94
N ILE A 345 8.97 1.51 -22.94
CA ILE A 345 8.74 0.32 -22.12
C ILE A 345 7.42 0.44 -21.35
N ILE A 346 7.16 1.61 -20.76
CA ILE A 346 5.91 1.85 -20.01
C ILE A 346 4.69 1.81 -20.93
N ASP A 347 4.78 2.40 -22.12
CA ASP A 347 3.68 2.44 -23.08
C ASP A 347 3.30 1.05 -23.59
N GLU A 348 4.28 0.18 -23.82
CA GLU A 348 4.04 -1.21 -24.22
C GLU A 348 3.35 -2.03 -23.12
N GLU A 349 3.67 -1.79 -21.85
CA GLU A 349 3.30 -2.70 -20.77
C GLU A 349 2.21 -2.21 -19.84
N ALA A 350 1.93 -0.91 -19.81
CA ALA A 350 1.02 -0.30 -18.83
C ALA A 350 -0.03 0.61 -19.45
N THR A 351 0.26 1.32 -20.55
CA THR A 351 -0.66 2.34 -21.07
C THR A 351 -1.94 1.74 -21.65
N LEU A 352 -3.10 2.15 -21.13
CA LEU A 352 -4.41 1.80 -21.69
C LEU A 352 -4.68 2.57 -22.99
N PRO A 353 -5.54 2.04 -23.88
CA PRO A 353 -6.13 2.86 -24.94
C PRO A 353 -6.94 4.04 -24.36
N VAL A 354 -6.84 5.22 -24.98
CA VAL A 354 -7.58 6.44 -24.57
C VAL A 354 -9.09 6.18 -24.41
N SER A 355 -9.68 5.45 -25.36
CA SER A 355 -11.11 5.11 -25.33
C SER A 355 -11.49 4.30 -24.10
N ARG A 356 -10.64 3.34 -23.71
CA ARG A 356 -10.85 2.50 -22.52
C ARG A 356 -10.73 3.32 -21.23
N PHE A 357 -9.76 4.23 -21.15
CA PHE A 357 -9.63 5.12 -19.99
C PHE A 357 -10.84 6.07 -19.85
N ASN A 358 -11.31 6.65 -20.96
CA ASN A 358 -12.49 7.51 -20.95
C ASN A 358 -13.77 6.75 -20.55
N GLN A 359 -13.90 5.50 -20.99
CA GLN A 359 -14.99 4.61 -20.55
C GLN A 359 -14.93 4.37 -19.03
N ILE A 360 -13.76 4.00 -18.50
CA ILE A 360 -13.53 3.82 -17.05
C ILE A 360 -13.93 5.08 -16.28
N CYS A 361 -13.50 6.26 -16.73
CA CYS A 361 -13.85 7.53 -16.10
C CYS A 361 -15.37 7.76 -16.08
N SER A 362 -16.06 7.46 -17.18
CA SER A 362 -17.51 7.64 -17.30
C SER A 362 -18.28 6.70 -16.37
N GLU A 363 -17.88 5.43 -16.30
CA GLU A 363 -18.50 4.42 -15.42
C GLU A 363 -18.22 4.72 -13.95
N LEU A 364 -17.00 5.15 -13.60
CA LEU A 364 -16.64 5.56 -12.23
C LEU A 364 -17.49 6.73 -11.73
N ILE A 365 -17.83 7.71 -12.58
CA ILE A 365 -18.74 8.79 -12.19
C ILE A 365 -20.10 8.21 -11.77
N GLN A 366 -20.61 7.19 -12.47
CA GLN A 366 -21.89 6.57 -12.13
C GLN A 366 -21.82 5.78 -10.81
N VAL A 367 -20.73 5.04 -10.60
CA VAL A 367 -20.46 4.30 -9.35
C VAL A 367 -20.37 5.26 -8.16
N LEU A 368 -19.60 6.34 -8.31
CA LEU A 368 -19.29 7.25 -7.19
C LEU A 368 -20.42 8.24 -6.90
N SER A 369 -21.26 8.55 -7.89
CA SER A 369 -22.49 9.32 -7.69
C SER A 369 -23.66 8.50 -7.12
N GLY A 370 -23.49 7.18 -6.91
CA GLY A 370 -24.54 6.29 -6.42
C GLY A 370 -25.65 6.01 -7.45
N LYS A 371 -25.40 6.27 -8.74
CA LYS A 371 -26.37 6.10 -9.83
C LYS A 371 -26.35 4.71 -10.46
N MET A 372 -25.26 3.96 -10.32
CA MET A 372 -25.26 2.53 -10.64
C MET A 372 -25.85 1.75 -9.47
N VAL A 373 -27.06 1.22 -9.69
CA VAL A 373 -27.57 0.08 -8.92
C VAL A 373 -26.64 -1.08 -9.24
N GLU A 374 -26.09 -1.73 -8.22
CA GLU A 374 -25.29 -2.94 -8.36
C GLU A 374 -25.97 -3.85 -9.39
N HIS A 375 -25.32 -4.07 -10.54
CA HIS A 375 -25.72 -5.15 -11.40
C HIS A 375 -25.53 -6.41 -10.57
N SER A 376 -26.67 -6.95 -10.12
CA SER A 376 -26.83 -8.28 -9.56
C SER A 376 -25.89 -9.24 -10.25
N THR A 377 -24.78 -9.55 -9.58
CA THR A 377 -24.15 -10.84 -9.75
C THR A 377 -25.19 -11.85 -9.28
N ALA A 378 -25.84 -12.47 -10.27
CA ALA A 378 -26.60 -13.69 -10.11
C ALA A 378 -25.84 -14.65 -9.19
N ASP A 379 -26.55 -15.15 -8.17
CA ASP A 379 -26.21 -16.29 -7.32
C ASP A 379 -24.73 -16.61 -7.18
N LYS A 380 -24.08 -16.01 -6.18
CA LYS A 380 -23.05 -16.71 -5.44
C LYS A 380 -23.60 -17.00 -4.06
N THR A 381 -24.26 -18.15 -3.96
CA THR A 381 -24.48 -18.89 -2.74
C THR A 381 -23.23 -18.82 -1.87
N GLU A 382 -23.36 -18.27 -0.66
CA GLU A 382 -22.42 -18.57 0.41
C GLU A 382 -22.34 -20.10 0.57
N PRO A 383 -21.15 -20.72 0.55
CA PRO A 383 -21.05 -22.08 1.01
C PRO A 383 -21.12 -22.04 2.54
N ALA A 384 -22.32 -22.30 3.06
CA ALA A 384 -22.49 -22.80 4.41
C ALA A 384 -21.57 -24.02 4.60
N GLY A 385 -20.72 -23.96 5.62
CA GLY A 385 -19.99 -25.09 6.22
C GLY A 385 -19.40 -26.11 5.25
N PHE A 386 -18.13 -25.94 4.89
CA PHE A 386 -17.35 -27.03 4.28
C PHE A 386 -16.23 -27.48 5.21
N THR A 387 -16.65 -28.21 6.25
CA THR A 387 -15.82 -29.15 7.00
C THR A 387 -15.66 -30.40 6.14
N ASP A 388 -14.41 -30.83 5.93
CA ASP A 388 -13.98 -32.15 5.49
C ASP A 388 -14.79 -32.84 4.38
N VAL A 389 -14.22 -32.85 3.15
CA VAL A 389 -14.34 -33.87 2.07
C VAL A 389 -14.31 -33.14 0.72
N ILE A 390 -13.13 -32.70 0.28
CA ILE A 390 -12.62 -32.62 -1.12
C ILE A 390 -11.16 -32.15 -1.00
N MET A 391 -10.28 -33.04 -0.55
CA MET A 391 -8.82 -32.86 -0.67
C MET A 391 -8.24 -33.72 -1.82
N ALA A 392 -9.08 -34.46 -2.56
CA ALA A 392 -8.61 -35.51 -3.46
C ALA A 392 -8.66 -35.16 -4.97
N HIS A 393 -9.07 -33.96 -5.38
CA HIS A 393 -9.18 -33.60 -6.82
C HIS A 393 -8.55 -32.26 -7.23
N VAL A 394 -7.81 -31.59 -6.32
CA VAL A 394 -7.04 -30.37 -6.63
C VAL A 394 -5.52 -30.63 -6.64
N LEU A 395 -5.09 -31.88 -6.40
CA LEU A 395 -3.68 -32.25 -6.27
C LEU A 395 -2.92 -32.48 -7.58
N ASP A 396 -3.51 -32.23 -8.75
CA ASP A 396 -2.94 -32.67 -10.04
C ASP A 396 -2.37 -31.57 -10.94
N LYS A 397 -2.14 -30.35 -10.43
CA LYS A 397 -1.44 -29.28 -11.19
C LYS A 397 -0.56 -28.37 -10.32
N LEU A 398 0.25 -28.94 -9.44
CA LEU A 398 1.36 -28.20 -8.85
C LEU A 398 2.66 -28.57 -9.60
N SER A 399 3.21 -27.59 -10.31
CA SER A 399 4.49 -27.65 -11.01
C SER A 399 5.66 -27.69 -10.02
N SER A 400 6.80 -28.28 -10.41
CA SER A 400 8.01 -28.34 -9.57
C SER A 400 8.51 -26.97 -9.09
N SER A 401 8.16 -25.89 -9.78
CA SER A 401 8.45 -24.51 -9.38
C SER A 401 7.74 -24.04 -8.12
N GLU A 402 6.61 -24.66 -7.74
CA GLU A 402 5.81 -24.24 -6.57
C GLU A 402 6.38 -24.76 -5.24
N LEU A 403 7.35 -25.70 -5.28
CA LEU A 403 8.04 -26.22 -4.10
C LEU A 403 9.28 -25.42 -3.69
N ASP A 404 9.89 -24.67 -4.62
CA ASP A 404 11.12 -23.89 -4.37
C ASP A 404 10.86 -22.56 -3.62
N GLU A 405 9.60 -22.26 -3.27
CA GLU A 405 9.21 -20.91 -2.84
C GLU A 405 9.48 -20.57 -1.37
N LEU A 406 10.15 -21.41 -0.56
CA LEU A 406 10.13 -21.25 0.90
C LEU A 406 11.50 -21.18 1.61
N ARG A 407 11.97 -19.95 1.85
CA ARG A 407 12.36 -19.48 3.19
C ARG A 407 12.69 -17.99 3.15
N ASP A 408 12.12 -17.26 4.09
CA ASP A 408 12.13 -15.81 4.07
C ASP A 408 12.00 -15.41 5.57
N SER A 409 13.01 -14.75 6.13
CA SER A 409 13.09 -14.39 7.58
C SER A 409 13.14 -12.87 7.70
N PHE A 410 12.43 -12.25 8.65
CA PHE A 410 12.28 -10.79 8.70
C PHE A 410 11.98 -10.30 10.11
N GLN A 411 11.82 -8.98 10.26
CA GLN A 411 11.24 -8.35 11.45
C GLN A 411 9.86 -7.79 11.18
N THR A 412 8.99 -7.81 12.20
CA THR A 412 7.60 -7.36 12.12
C THR A 412 7.17 -6.59 13.38
N PHE A 413 6.08 -5.81 13.25
CA PHE A 413 5.34 -5.22 14.37
C PHE A 413 3.84 -5.11 14.02
N GLU A 414 2.97 -5.09 15.03
CA GLU A 414 1.51 -5.02 14.84
C GLU A 414 1.03 -3.56 14.85
N MET A 415 -0.03 -3.24 14.11
CA MET A 415 -0.68 -1.92 14.09
C MET A 415 -2.12 -2.01 14.57
N HIS A 416 -2.52 -1.15 15.50
CA HIS A 416 -3.93 -1.04 15.92
C HIS A 416 -4.66 0.04 15.11
N SER A 417 -5.70 -0.32 14.36
CA SER A 417 -6.58 0.68 13.70
C SER A 417 -7.61 1.24 14.70
N PRO A 418 -7.61 2.56 14.99
CA PRO A 418 -8.47 3.14 16.03
C PRO A 418 -9.95 3.31 15.66
N ARG A 419 -10.39 2.98 14.42
CA ARG A 419 -11.71 3.40 13.91
C ARG A 419 -12.70 2.30 13.52
N ARG A 420 -12.44 1.01 13.76
CA ARG A 420 -13.49 -0.01 13.57
C ARG A 420 -14.33 -0.20 14.83
N PHE A 421 -15.35 0.65 14.97
CA PHE A 421 -16.60 0.19 15.58
C PHE A 421 -17.52 -0.27 14.45
N PHE A 422 -17.70 -1.58 14.31
CA PHE A 422 -18.95 -2.09 13.75
C PHE A 422 -20.09 -1.62 14.66
N PRO A 423 -21.28 -1.26 14.13
CA PRO A 423 -22.39 -0.86 14.98
C PRO A 423 -22.90 -2.10 15.72
N ALA A 424 -22.35 -2.35 16.91
CA ALA A 424 -22.93 -3.25 17.88
C ALA A 424 -23.88 -2.41 18.76
N ASP A 425 -25.16 -2.57 18.47
CA ASP A 425 -26.31 -2.44 19.35
C ASP A 425 -26.54 -1.14 20.14
N TYR A 426 -27.64 -0.47 19.76
CA TYR A 426 -28.66 0.07 20.66
C TYR A 426 -28.21 0.42 22.09
N GLN A 427 -27.75 1.65 22.28
CA GLN A 427 -28.27 2.47 23.38
C GLN A 427 -28.65 3.84 22.85
N GLN A 428 -29.95 3.99 22.59
CA GLN A 428 -30.63 5.26 22.67
C GLN A 428 -30.36 5.85 24.07
N PHE A 429 -29.52 6.88 24.13
CA PHE A 429 -29.65 7.87 25.20
C PHE A 429 -30.60 8.95 24.70
N THR A 430 -31.89 8.73 24.96
CA THR A 430 -32.91 9.77 24.95
C THR A 430 -32.98 10.40 26.34
N PHE A 431 -33.09 11.72 26.34
CA PHE A 431 -33.11 12.65 27.46
C PHE A 431 -34.09 12.30 28.60
N GLU A 432 -33.63 12.40 29.85
CA GLU A 432 -34.45 12.90 30.95
C GLU A 432 -34.20 14.41 31.09
N GLU A 433 -34.96 15.20 30.33
CA GLU A 433 -35.29 16.56 30.73
C GLU A 433 -36.55 16.46 31.61
N GLU A 434 -36.37 16.48 32.92
CA GLU A 434 -37.46 16.77 33.85
C GLU A 434 -37.92 18.21 33.65
N GLY A 435 -38.91 18.37 32.78
CA GLY A 435 -39.76 19.55 32.79
C GLY A 435 -40.56 19.60 34.09
N LYS A 436 -40.31 20.61 34.91
CA LYS A 436 -41.36 21.40 35.57
C LYS A 436 -40.89 22.83 35.80
N PRO A 437 -41.41 23.81 35.05
CA PRO A 437 -41.52 25.17 35.54
C PRO A 437 -42.83 25.27 36.33
N THR A 438 -42.74 25.48 37.64
CA THR A 438 -43.86 26.05 38.40
C THR A 438 -43.39 27.33 39.07
N ASP A 439 -44.02 28.39 38.58
CA ASP A 439 -44.04 29.78 38.99
C ASP A 439 -44.18 30.05 40.50
N LEU A 440 -43.70 31.26 40.86
CA LEU A 440 -44.07 32.15 41.98
C LEU A 440 -43.37 32.02 43.36
N LYS A 441 -42.29 32.81 43.50
CA LYS A 441 -42.03 33.94 44.45
C LYS A 441 -42.43 33.86 45.97
N PRO A 442 -41.79 34.69 46.83
CA PRO A 442 -41.15 34.24 48.08
C PRO A 442 -41.87 34.69 49.36
N GLU A 443 -41.57 34.01 50.48
CA GLU A 443 -41.73 34.58 51.83
C GLU A 443 -40.47 34.37 52.69
N THR A 444 -40.01 35.51 53.18
CA THR A 444 -39.16 35.76 54.36
C THR A 444 -39.65 35.01 55.62
N SER A 445 -38.72 34.46 56.42
CA SER A 445 -38.42 34.87 57.81
C SER A 445 -37.82 33.75 58.67
N LEU A 446 -36.52 33.83 58.98
CA LEU A 446 -35.90 33.93 60.32
C LEU A 446 -34.37 33.89 60.21
#